data_AF-A0A0U3SR21-F1
#
_entry.id   AF-A0A0U3SR21-F1
#
_cell.length_a   1.000
_cell.length_b   1.000
_cell.length_c   1.000
_cell.angle_alpha   90.00
_cell.angle_beta   90.00
_cell.angle_gamma   90.00
#
_symmetry.space_group_name_H-M   'P 1'
#
loop_
_entity.id
_entity.type
_entity.pdbx_description
1 polymer ?
#
loop_
_entity_poly.entity_id
_entity_poly.type
_entity_poly.pdbx_seq_one_letter_code
_entity_poly.pdbx_strand_id
1 'polypeptide(L)'
;QMVKEVASKANDAAGDGTTTATVLAQSIVSEGLKAVAAGMNPMDLKRGIDKAVIAAVEELKKLSLPCSDSKAIAQVGTISANSDETVGTLIAEAMAKVGKAGVITV
;
A
#
# COMPACT_ATOMS: atom_id res chain seq x y z
N GLN A 1 -13.37 -1.10 16.11
CA GLN A 1 -12.28 -0.25 16.65
C GLN A 1 -10.90 -0.77 16.22
N MET A 2 -10.54 -2.04 16.49
CA MET A 2 -9.23 -2.59 16.09
C MET A 2 -8.90 -2.48 14.59
N VAL A 3 -9.84 -2.84 13.69
CA VAL A 3 -9.62 -2.75 12.22
C VAL A 3 -9.39 -1.30 11.78
N LYS A 4 -10.09 -0.34 12.41
CA LYS A 4 -9.95 1.09 12.11
C LYS A 4 -8.56 1.60 12.47
N GLU A 5 -8.01 1.15 13.60
CA GLU A 5 -6.66 1.54 14.04
C GLU A 5 -5.58 0.99 13.11
N VAL A 6 -5.71 -0.27 12.67
CA VAL A 6 -4.77 -0.88 11.71
C VAL A 6 -4.87 -0.23 10.34
N ALA A 7 -6.08 0.07 9.86
CA ALA A 7 -6.28 0.79 8.61
C ALA A 7 -5.69 2.22 8.68
N SER A 8 -5.83 2.92 9.81
CA SER A 8 -5.23 4.24 10.02
C SER A 8 -3.71 4.19 9.92
N LYS A 9 -3.07 3.16 10.51
CA LYS A 9 -1.62 2.97 10.42
C LYS A 9 -1.13 2.75 8.98
N ALA A 10 -1.96 2.13 8.13
CA ALA A 10 -1.64 2.00 6.70
C ALA A 10 -1.60 3.38 6.01
N ASN A 11 -2.55 4.27 6.35
CA ASN A 11 -2.55 5.65 5.87
C ASN A 11 -1.33 6.43 6.32
N ASP A 12 -0.96 6.31 7.60
CA ASP A 12 0.13 7.08 8.16
C ASP A 12 1.49 6.69 7.54
N ALA A 13 1.65 5.42 7.15
CA ALA A 13 2.88 4.92 6.54
C ALA A 13 2.94 5.09 5.02
N ALA A 14 1.81 4.89 4.32
CA ALA A 14 1.78 4.85 2.85
C ALA A 14 1.10 6.08 2.22
N GLY A 15 0.32 6.85 2.98
CA GLY A 15 -0.47 8.00 2.50
C GLY A 15 -1.81 7.66 1.87
N ASP A 16 -2.12 6.38 1.66
CA ASP A 16 -3.38 5.85 1.12
C ASP A 16 -3.58 4.37 1.55
N GLY A 17 -4.72 3.77 1.20
CA GLY A 17 -4.97 2.32 1.32
C GLY A 17 -5.85 1.91 2.49
N THR A 18 -6.44 2.87 3.22
CA THR A 18 -7.31 2.60 4.39
C THR A 18 -8.50 1.70 4.05
N THR A 19 -9.17 1.96 2.92
CA THR A 19 -10.34 1.21 2.47
C THR A 19 -9.95 -0.22 2.08
N THR A 20 -8.87 -0.38 1.33
CA THR A 20 -8.34 -1.69 0.93
C THR A 20 -7.95 -2.52 2.14
N ALA A 21 -7.23 -1.93 3.10
CA ALA A 21 -6.88 -2.59 4.35
C ALA A 21 -8.12 -3.05 5.14
N THR A 22 -9.17 -2.21 5.17
CA THR A 22 -10.42 -2.51 5.88
C THR A 22 -11.16 -3.68 5.25
N VAL A 23 -11.30 -3.70 3.92
CA VAL A 23 -11.99 -4.77 3.20
C VAL A 23 -11.21 -6.09 3.31
N LEU A 24 -9.88 -6.06 3.13
CA LEU A 24 -9.05 -7.26 3.28
C LEU A 24 -9.12 -7.83 4.70
N ALA A 25 -9.04 -6.98 5.72
CA ALA A 25 -9.18 -7.41 7.11
C ALA A 25 -10.55 -8.05 7.37
N GLN A 26 -11.63 -7.46 6.85
CA GLN A 26 -12.98 -8.02 6.96
C GLN A 26 -13.06 -9.42 6.30
N SER A 27 -12.56 -9.56 5.08
CA SER A 27 -12.58 -10.83 4.35
C SER A 27 -11.79 -11.92 5.06
N ILE A 28 -10.58 -11.62 5.52
CA ILE A 28 -9.72 -12.58 6.25
C ILE A 28 -10.38 -13.03 7.54
N VAL A 29 -10.98 -12.11 8.30
CA VAL A 29 -11.69 -12.45 9.54
C VAL A 29 -12.92 -13.30 9.25
N SER A 30 -13.72 -12.92 8.25
CA SER A 30 -14.94 -13.66 7.90
C SER A 30 -14.65 -15.11 7.50
N GLU A 31 -13.68 -15.32 6.60
CA GLU A 31 -13.28 -16.66 6.16
C GLU A 31 -12.54 -17.43 7.25
N GLY A 32 -11.70 -16.75 8.05
CA GLY A 32 -11.04 -17.36 9.20
C GLY A 32 -12.02 -17.90 10.24
N LEU A 33 -13.08 -17.15 10.55
CA LEU A 33 -14.13 -17.60 11.47
C LEU A 33 -14.90 -18.82 10.94
N LYS A 34 -15.19 -18.86 9.63
CA LYS A 34 -15.82 -20.05 9.00
C LYS A 34 -14.94 -21.29 9.11
N ALA A 35 -13.65 -21.13 8.84
CA ALA A 35 -12.68 -22.23 8.93
C ALA A 35 -12.52 -22.77 10.36
N VAL A 36 -12.48 -21.87 11.36
CA VAL A 36 -12.45 -22.25 12.77
C VAL A 36 -13.75 -22.95 13.19
N ALA A 37 -14.91 -22.47 12.73
CA ALA A 37 -16.19 -23.12 12.98
C ALA A 37 -16.26 -24.53 12.35
N ALA A 38 -15.54 -24.77 11.25
CA ALA A 38 -15.37 -26.08 10.64
C ALA A 38 -14.38 -27.01 11.37
N GLY A 39 -13.83 -26.58 12.52
CA GLY A 39 -12.92 -27.37 13.36
C GLY A 39 -11.44 -27.22 13.04
N MET A 40 -11.05 -26.28 12.17
CA MET A 40 -9.64 -26.01 11.90
C MET A 40 -8.97 -25.28 13.07
N ASN A 41 -7.70 -25.60 13.32
CA ASN A 41 -6.93 -24.97 14.40
C ASN A 41 -6.63 -23.49 14.06
N PRO A 42 -7.06 -22.51 14.89
CA PRO A 42 -6.81 -21.08 14.66
C PRO A 42 -5.33 -20.73 14.54
N MET A 43 -4.46 -21.42 15.28
CA MET A 43 -3.01 -21.17 15.23
C MET A 43 -2.40 -21.59 13.90
N ASP A 44 -2.86 -22.69 13.32
CA ASP A 44 -2.38 -23.14 12.02
C ASP A 44 -2.92 -22.26 10.89
N LEU A 45 -4.18 -21.80 11.01
CA LEU A 45 -4.71 -20.77 10.11
C LEU A 45 -3.85 -19.50 10.13
N LYS A 46 -3.54 -18.99 11.32
CA LYS A 46 -2.68 -17.81 11.45
C LYS A 46 -1.32 -18.03 10.78
N ARG A 47 -0.65 -19.15 11.06
CA ARG A 47 0.65 -19.47 10.44
C ARG A 47 0.56 -19.55 8.92
N GLY A 48 -0.53 -20.12 8.40
CA GLY A 48 -0.80 -20.20 6.96
C GLY A 48 -0.98 -18.81 6.34
N ILE A 49 -1.79 -17.96 6.97
CA ILE A 49 -2.01 -16.57 6.54
C ILE A 49 -0.69 -15.80 6.56
N ASP A 50 0.10 -15.90 7.63
CA ASP A 50 1.38 -15.20 7.75
C ASP A 50 2.34 -15.59 6.61
N LYS A 51 2.44 -16.89 6.29
CA LYS A 51 3.26 -17.39 5.16
C LYS A 51 2.74 -16.90 3.81
N ALA A 52 1.42 -16.93 3.61
CA ALA A 52 0.80 -16.47 2.37
C ALA A 52 1.04 -14.97 2.14
N VAL A 53 0.94 -14.16 3.19
CA VAL A 53 1.22 -12.71 3.13
C VAL A 53 2.68 -12.46 2.76
N ILE A 54 3.63 -13.19 3.35
CA ILE A 54 5.05 -13.04 3.01
C ILE A 54 5.29 -13.31 1.53
N ALA A 55 4.80 -14.44 1.02
CA ALA A 55 4.95 -14.81 -0.39
C ALA A 55 4.27 -13.79 -1.32
N ALA A 56 3.08 -13.31 -0.97
CA ALA A 56 2.36 -12.30 -1.73
C ALA A 56 3.14 -10.98 -1.80
N VAL A 57 3.73 -10.54 -0.69
CA VAL A 57 4.55 -9.31 -0.64
C VAL A 57 5.82 -9.45 -1.47
N GLU A 58 6.47 -10.61 -1.45
CA GLU A 58 7.63 -10.87 -2.29
C GLU A 58 7.30 -10.79 -3.78
N GLU A 59 6.18 -11.38 -4.20
CA GLU A 59 5.76 -11.33 -5.59
C GLU A 59 5.32 -9.91 -6.02
N LEU A 60 4.65 -9.19 -5.13
CA LEU A 60 4.23 -7.81 -5.38
C LEU A 60 5.43 -6.87 -5.57
N LYS A 61 6.55 -7.12 -4.87
CA LYS A 61 7.81 -6.41 -5.12
C LYS A 61 8.39 -6.71 -6.50
N LYS A 62 8.31 -7.95 -7.00
CA LYS A 62 8.78 -8.30 -8.35
C LYS A 62 7.96 -7.64 -9.45
N LEU A 63 6.65 -7.48 -9.23
CA LEU A 63 5.74 -6.80 -10.14
C LEU A 63 5.90 -5.28 -10.12
N SER A 64 6.53 -4.72 -9.07
CA SER A 64 6.69 -3.27 -8.94
C SER A 64 7.63 -2.70 -9.99
N LEU A 65 7.22 -1.61 -10.62
CA LEU A 65 8.02 -0.86 -11.59
C LEU A 65 8.67 0.35 -10.90
N PRO A 66 10.01 0.40 -10.78
CA PRO A 66 10.68 1.52 -10.13
C PRO A 66 10.56 2.80 -10.97
N CYS A 67 10.12 3.89 -10.34
CA CYS A 67 10.13 5.22 -10.95
C CYS A 67 11.50 5.88 -10.75
N SER A 68 12.45 5.59 -11.63
CA SER A 68 13.82 6.14 -11.56
C SER A 68 13.98 7.48 -12.29
N ASP A 69 13.12 7.76 -13.26
CA ASP A 69 13.36 8.80 -14.25
C ASP A 69 12.49 10.02 -13.98
N SER A 70 13.02 11.22 -14.24
CA SER A 70 12.28 12.47 -14.03
C SER A 70 10.96 12.52 -14.82
N LYS A 71 10.91 11.88 -16.00
CA LYS A 71 9.67 11.75 -16.79
C LYS A 71 8.64 10.85 -16.12
N ALA A 72 9.07 9.73 -15.53
CA ALA A 72 8.19 8.82 -14.81
C ALA A 72 7.62 9.50 -13.54
N ILE A 73 8.46 10.29 -12.84
CA ILE A 73 8.01 11.07 -11.66
C ILE A 73 6.96 12.11 -12.07
N ALA A 74 7.20 12.85 -13.16
CA ALA A 74 6.23 13.82 -13.67
C ALA A 74 4.90 13.14 -14.06
N GLN A 75 4.97 12.02 -14.76
CA GLN A 75 3.79 11.26 -15.17
C GLN A 75 2.98 10.75 -13.97
N VAL A 76 3.65 10.18 -12.96
CA VAL A 76 2.98 9.73 -11.73
C VAL A 76 2.38 10.92 -11.00
N GLY A 77 3.11 12.03 -10.87
CA GLY A 77 2.62 13.26 -10.25
C GLY A 77 1.39 13.83 -10.96
N THR A 78 1.38 13.86 -12.28
CA THR A 78 0.24 14.31 -13.10
C THR A 78 -0.98 13.41 -12.90
N ILE A 79 -0.80 12.09 -12.93
CA ILE A 79 -1.90 11.14 -12.70
C ILE A 79 -2.46 11.31 -11.28
N SER A 80 -1.58 11.43 -10.28
CA SER A 80 -1.97 11.66 -8.88
C SER A 80 -2.62 13.02 -8.65
N ALA A 81 -2.31 14.03 -9.46
CA ALA A 81 -2.89 15.37 -9.41
C ALA A 81 -4.15 15.52 -10.27
N ASN A 82 -4.90 14.45 -10.54
CA ASN A 82 -6.11 14.45 -11.39
C ASN A 82 -5.86 14.92 -12.83
N SER A 83 -4.76 14.47 -13.45
CA SER A 83 -4.34 14.84 -14.82
C SER A 83 -3.87 16.28 -14.99
N ASP A 84 -3.38 16.91 -13.92
CA ASP A 84 -2.75 18.24 -13.99
C ASP A 84 -1.25 18.12 -14.35
N GLU A 85 -0.92 18.48 -15.59
CA GLU A 85 0.46 18.49 -16.10
C GLU A 85 1.34 19.54 -15.40
N THR A 86 0.75 20.66 -14.98
CA THR A 86 1.51 21.74 -14.33
C THR A 86 1.99 21.30 -12.96
N VAL A 87 1.11 20.65 -12.18
CA VAL A 87 1.45 20.12 -10.85
C VAL A 87 2.47 18.98 -10.97
N GLY A 88 2.27 18.04 -11.89
CA GLY A 88 3.22 16.92 -12.08
C GLY A 88 4.62 17.38 -12.48
N THR A 89 4.73 18.37 -13.38
CA THR A 89 6.01 18.95 -13.78
C THR A 89 6.71 19.65 -12.61
N LEU A 90 5.95 20.43 -11.84
CA LEU A 90 6.47 21.17 -10.69
C LEU A 90 6.97 20.23 -9.57
N ILE A 91 6.26 19.11 -9.34
CA ILE A 91 6.71 18.04 -8.44
C ILE A 91 8.01 17.40 -8.94
N ALA A 92 8.13 17.11 -10.24
CA ALA A 92 9.33 16.51 -10.81
C ALA A 92 10.55 17.43 -10.71
N GLU A 93 10.39 18.73 -10.95
CA GLU A 93 11.44 19.74 -10.78
C GLU A 93 11.87 19.87 -9.32
N ALA A 94 10.92 19.88 -8.39
CA ALA A 94 11.20 19.90 -6.96
C ALA A 94 12.00 18.64 -6.56
N MET A 95 11.51 17.45 -6.92
CA MET A 95 12.19 16.17 -6.66
C MET A 95 13.60 16.10 -7.26
N ALA A 96 13.82 16.69 -8.45
CA ALA A 96 15.13 16.72 -9.08
C ALA A 96 16.14 17.59 -8.31
N LYS A 97 15.69 18.68 -7.67
CA LYS A 97 16.55 19.58 -6.88
C LYS A 97 16.92 19.00 -5.52
N VAL A 98 15.98 18.36 -4.81
CA VAL A 98 16.22 17.80 -3.47
C VAL A 98 16.68 16.34 -3.46
N GLY A 99 16.52 15.62 -4.57
CA GLY A 99 16.86 14.19 -4.68
C GLY A 99 15.83 13.27 -4.00
N LYS A 100 15.97 11.96 -4.21
CA LYS A 100 14.96 10.94 -3.82
C LYS A 100 14.65 10.84 -2.33
N ALA A 101 15.53 11.35 -1.46
CA ALA A 101 15.36 11.32 0.00
C ALA A 101 14.99 12.68 0.60
N GLY A 102 14.71 13.69 -0.24
CA GLY A 102 14.39 15.02 0.21
C GLY A 102 12.97 15.16 0.72
N VAL A 103 12.80 15.95 1.78
CA VAL A 103 11.48 16.35 2.29
C VAL A 103 11.04 17.60 1.53
N ILE A 104 9.90 17.52 0.85
CA ILE A 104 9.26 18.66 0.19
C ILE A 104 8.12 19.12 1.10
N THR A 105 8.15 20.40 1.48
CA THR A 105 7.07 21.05 2.23
C THR A 105 6.23 21.88 1.27
N VAL A 106 4.90 21.85 1.45
CA VAL A 106 3.94 22.66 0.67
C VAL A 106 3.64 23.96 1.42
#